data_AF-A0A1I5MYQ6-F1
#
_entry.id   AF-A0A1I5MYQ6-F1
#
_cell.length_a   1.000
_cell.length_b   1.000
_cell.length_c   1.000
_cell.angle_alpha   90.00
_cell.angle_beta   90.00
_cell.angle_gamma   90.00
#
_symmetry.space_group_name_H-M   'P 1'
#
loop_
_entity.id
_entity.type
_entity.pdbx_description
1 polymer ?
#
loop_
_entity_poly.entity_id
_entity_poly.type
_entity_poly.pdbx_seq_one_letter_code
_entity_poly.pdbx_strand_id
1 'polypeptide(L)'
;MKKVLIVALSVIMFLTVSTTSVFAQTGSSSLKDNKVELGQELVIDESTEGISDVLTYEELVSEVANDQNISKEQARNELTSSLYGTSGKVVNKSSVAAAATATYRTISTSVSVTSTYKPQIRYYCQTDERGGSFRAIKKILKVSLNRSYNGK
;
A
#
# COMPACT_ATOMS: atom_id res chain seq x y z
N MET A 1 -7.53 -73.83 -34.44
CA MET A 1 -8.40 -72.65 -34.19
C MET A 1 -7.60 -71.62 -33.35
N LYS A 2 -6.57 -71.01 -33.93
CA LYS A 2 -5.56 -70.18 -33.19
C LYS A 2 -5.56 -68.70 -33.61
N LYS A 3 -6.48 -68.28 -34.48
CA LYS A 3 -6.55 -66.90 -35.02
C LYS A 3 -7.58 -66.01 -34.33
N VAL A 4 -8.41 -66.57 -33.43
CA VAL A 4 -9.43 -65.81 -32.68
C VAL A 4 -8.88 -65.22 -31.36
N LEU A 5 -7.76 -65.75 -30.86
CA LEU A 5 -7.21 -65.32 -29.56
C LEU A 5 -6.33 -64.06 -29.64
N ILE A 6 -5.84 -63.69 -30.83
CA ILE A 6 -4.94 -62.54 -31.00
C ILE A 6 -5.72 -61.22 -31.12
N VAL A 7 -6.99 -61.25 -31.57
CA VAL A 7 -7.81 -60.03 -31.73
C VAL A 7 -8.42 -59.56 -30.41
N ALA A 8 -8.53 -60.43 -29.40
CA ALA A 8 -9.09 -60.07 -28.09
C ALA A 8 -8.07 -59.39 -27.14
N LEU A 9 -6.76 -59.45 -27.43
CA LEU A 9 -5.71 -58.93 -26.54
C LEU A 9 -5.21 -57.52 -26.91
N SER A 10 -5.56 -56.99 -28.09
CA SER A 10 -5.15 -55.64 -28.52
C SER A 10 -6.16 -54.54 -28.18
N VAL A 11 -7.36 -54.88 -27.69
CA VAL A 11 -8.41 -53.90 -27.34
C VAL A 11 -8.35 -53.48 -25.86
N ILE A 12 -7.60 -54.18 -25.01
CA ILE A 12 -7.55 -53.93 -23.55
C ILE A 12 -6.48 -52.88 -23.17
N MET A 13 -5.52 -52.57 -24.06
CA MET A 13 -4.41 -51.66 -23.72
C MET A 13 -4.68 -50.17 -24.04
N PHE A 14 -5.89 -49.81 -24.46
CA PHE A 14 -6.25 -48.42 -24.82
C PHE A 14 -7.28 -47.74 -23.91
N LEU A 15 -7.67 -48.36 -22.79
CA LEU A 15 -8.80 -47.89 -21.96
C LEU A 15 -8.43 -47.45 -20.53
N THR A 16 -7.16 -47.40 -20.15
CA THR A 16 -6.75 -46.94 -18.80
C THR A 16 -6.17 -45.54 -18.72
N VAL A 17 -6.22 -44.73 -19.78
CA VAL A 17 -5.88 -43.30 -19.71
C VAL A 17 -7.16 -42.49 -19.47
N SER A 18 -7.77 -42.65 -18.30
CA SER A 18 -8.87 -41.79 -17.84
C SER A 18 -8.46 -41.07 -16.55
N THR A 19 -7.99 -39.84 -16.76
CA THR A 19 -8.18 -38.66 -15.91
C THR A 19 -7.89 -38.82 -14.42
N THR A 20 -6.61 -38.75 -14.03
CA THR A 20 -6.29 -38.19 -12.71
C THR A 20 -6.50 -36.68 -12.79
N SER A 21 -7.64 -36.19 -12.30
CA SER A 21 -7.82 -34.77 -12.04
C SER A 21 -6.84 -34.35 -10.95
N VAL A 22 -5.78 -33.66 -11.35
CA VAL A 22 -4.87 -32.99 -10.41
C VAL A 22 -5.65 -31.81 -9.82
N PHE A 23 -6.16 -31.97 -8.60
CA PHE A 23 -6.63 -30.83 -7.83
C PHE A 23 -5.39 -30.08 -7.34
N ALA A 24 -5.18 -28.87 -7.84
CA ALA A 24 -4.20 -27.96 -7.26
C ALA A 24 -4.71 -27.59 -5.86
N GLN A 25 -4.12 -28.21 -4.83
CA GLN A 25 -4.26 -27.72 -3.47
C GLN A 25 -3.52 -26.39 -3.41
N THR A 26 -4.26 -25.28 -3.55
CA THR A 26 -3.76 -23.97 -3.14
C THR A 26 -3.54 -24.08 -1.64
N GLY A 27 -2.30 -24.37 -1.25
CA GLY A 27 -1.85 -24.14 0.11
C GLY A 27 -2.14 -22.67 0.37
N SER A 28 -3.22 -22.39 1.11
CA SER A 28 -3.37 -21.13 1.78
C SER A 28 -2.22 -21.10 2.76
N SER A 29 -1.09 -20.53 2.34
CA SER A 29 -0.13 -19.95 3.25
C SER A 29 -0.99 -19.02 4.09
N SER A 30 -1.38 -19.47 5.28
CA SER A 30 -1.79 -18.56 6.32
C SER A 30 -0.59 -17.65 6.42
N LEU A 31 -0.74 -16.45 5.86
CA LEU A 31 0.07 -15.33 6.25
C LEU A 31 -0.18 -15.29 7.74
N LYS A 32 0.80 -15.80 8.50
CA LYS A 32 0.90 -15.43 9.89
C LYS A 32 0.93 -13.92 9.80
N ASP A 33 -0.19 -13.30 10.15
CA ASP A 33 -0.22 -11.91 10.51
C ASP A 33 0.82 -11.80 11.60
N ASN A 34 2.05 -11.47 11.20
CA ASN A 34 3.01 -10.89 12.09
C ASN A 34 2.41 -9.54 12.41
N LYS A 35 1.45 -9.53 13.35
CA LYS A 35 1.04 -8.35 14.05
C LYS A 35 2.27 -7.93 14.83
N VAL A 36 3.15 -7.20 14.16
CA VAL A 36 4.22 -6.48 14.82
C VAL A 36 3.48 -5.39 15.58
N GLU A 37 3.29 -5.61 16.87
CA GLU A 37 2.86 -4.56 17.78
C GLU A 37 3.99 -3.53 17.87
N LEU A 38 4.13 -2.69 16.84
CA LEU A 38 4.76 -1.38 16.99
C LEU A 38 3.77 -0.52 17.78
N GLY A 39 3.67 -0.79 19.08
CA GLY A 39 2.92 0.01 20.03
C GLY A 39 3.66 1.31 20.32
N GLN A 40 3.70 2.21 19.34
CA GLN A 40 3.81 3.64 19.64
C GLN A 40 2.48 4.26 19.27
N GLU A 41 1.72 4.64 20.30
CA GLU A 41 0.55 5.47 20.13
C GLU A 41 1.01 6.82 19.60
N LEU A 42 0.53 7.20 18.41
CA LEU A 42 0.74 8.54 17.89
C LEU A 42 -0.14 9.48 18.71
N VAL A 43 0.42 10.03 19.78
CA VAL A 43 -0.22 11.11 20.54
C VAL A 43 -0.07 12.38 19.71
N ILE A 44 -1.15 12.73 19.01
CA ILE A 44 -1.28 14.03 18.36
C ILE A 44 -1.75 15.00 19.45
N ASP A 45 -0.81 15.58 20.19
CA ASP A 45 -1.12 16.72 21.07
C ASP A 45 -1.47 17.93 20.16
N GLU A 46 -2.46 18.73 20.57
CA GLU A 46 -2.83 19.97 19.87
C GLU A 46 -1.69 21.00 19.90
N SER A 47 -0.62 20.76 20.68
CA SER A 47 0.67 21.43 20.48
C SER A 47 1.15 21.15 19.05
N THR A 48 1.02 22.14 18.18
CA THR A 48 1.27 22.18 16.73
C THR A 48 2.65 21.73 16.23
N GLU A 49 3.50 21.13 17.07
CA GLU A 49 4.81 20.60 16.73
C GLU A 49 4.69 19.28 15.95
N GLY A 50 4.31 19.38 14.68
CA GLY A 50 4.41 18.25 13.76
C GLY A 50 3.32 18.18 12.69
N ILE A 51 2.24 18.96 12.83
CA ILE A 51 1.18 19.06 11.81
C ILE A 51 1.47 20.27 10.92
N SER A 52 1.55 20.05 9.60
CA SER A 52 1.71 21.16 8.66
C SER A 52 0.42 21.94 8.46
N ASP A 53 0.54 23.12 7.83
CA ASP A 53 -0.58 23.82 7.24
C ASP A 53 -1.32 22.96 6.21
N VAL A 54 -2.53 23.42 5.86
CA VAL A 54 -3.35 22.77 4.84
C VAL A 54 -2.67 22.89 3.48
N LEU A 55 -2.47 21.75 2.85
CA LEU A 55 -1.85 21.59 1.55
C LEU A 55 -2.90 21.19 0.51
N THR A 56 -2.71 21.66 -0.71
CA THR A 56 -3.32 21.13 -1.92
C THR A 56 -2.63 19.84 -2.37
N TYR A 57 -3.25 19.13 -3.32
CA TYR A 57 -2.65 17.91 -3.87
C TYR A 57 -1.27 18.15 -4.50
N GLU A 58 -1.10 19.24 -5.26
CA GLU A 58 0.18 19.52 -5.94
C GLU A 58 1.28 19.99 -4.98
N GLU A 59 0.90 20.66 -3.89
CA GLU A 59 1.83 20.97 -2.80
C GLU A 59 2.27 19.70 -2.08
N LEU A 60 1.34 18.78 -1.79
CA LEU A 60 1.67 17.48 -1.20
C LEU A 60 2.61 16.67 -2.11
N VAL A 61 2.35 16.65 -3.42
CA VAL A 61 3.25 16.00 -4.41
C VAL A 61 4.64 16.61 -4.37
N SER A 62 4.73 17.93 -4.22
CA SER A 62 6.01 18.64 -4.15
C SER A 62 6.75 18.33 -2.84
N GLU A 63 6.06 18.28 -1.70
CA GLU A 63 6.63 17.84 -0.41
C GLU A 63 7.19 16.42 -0.50
N VAL A 64 6.42 15.47 -1.03
CA VAL A 64 6.90 14.08 -1.21
C VAL A 64 8.11 14.01 -2.14
N ALA A 65 8.08 14.75 -3.25
CA ALA A 65 9.20 14.80 -4.20
C ALA A 65 10.48 15.31 -3.52
N ASN A 66 10.37 16.37 -2.73
CA ASN A 66 11.48 16.98 -2.00
C ASN A 66 12.02 16.05 -0.90
N ASP A 67 11.12 15.51 -0.07
CA ASP A 67 11.48 14.65 1.07
C ASP A 67 12.13 13.34 0.63
N GLN A 68 11.78 12.83 -0.56
CA GLN A 68 12.28 11.55 -1.07
C GLN A 68 13.32 11.68 -2.17
N ASN A 69 13.62 12.90 -2.62
CA ASN A 69 14.52 13.15 -3.73
C ASN A 69 14.09 12.41 -5.02
N ILE A 70 12.79 12.41 -5.29
CA ILE A 70 12.20 11.78 -6.48
C ILE A 70 11.57 12.83 -7.40
N SER A 71 11.28 12.48 -8.65
CA SER A 71 10.58 13.40 -9.54
C SER A 71 9.12 13.62 -9.07
N LYS A 72 8.55 14.78 -9.38
CA LYS A 72 7.13 15.07 -9.09
C LYS A 72 6.19 14.06 -9.74
N GLU A 73 6.56 13.52 -10.90
CA GLU A 73 5.80 12.49 -11.59
C GLU A 73 5.81 11.17 -10.83
N GLN A 74 6.97 10.78 -10.30
CA GLN A 74 7.09 9.60 -9.43
C GLN A 74 6.29 9.79 -8.14
N ALA A 75 6.44 10.94 -7.47
CA ALA A 75 5.67 11.27 -6.27
C ALA A 75 4.16 11.22 -6.53
N ARG A 76 3.70 11.75 -7.66
CA ARG A 76 2.30 11.67 -8.08
C ARG A 76 1.87 10.22 -8.26
N ASN A 77 2.65 9.40 -8.95
CA ASN A 77 2.31 7.99 -9.16
C ASN A 77 2.18 7.21 -7.84
N GLU A 78 3.10 7.46 -6.91
CA GLU A 78 3.07 6.84 -5.58
C GLU A 78 1.83 7.27 -4.77
N LEU A 79 1.54 8.57 -4.72
CA LEU A 79 0.35 9.07 -4.02
C LEU A 79 -0.95 8.59 -4.69
N THR A 80 -1.01 8.61 -6.02
CA THR A 80 -2.22 8.20 -6.75
C THR A 80 -2.50 6.71 -6.56
N SER A 81 -1.47 5.87 -6.45
CA SER A 81 -1.63 4.43 -6.15
C SER A 81 -2.38 4.17 -4.84
N SER A 82 -2.21 5.04 -3.83
CA SER A 82 -2.91 4.98 -2.54
C SER A 82 -4.33 5.56 -2.57
N LEU A 83 -4.62 6.42 -3.56
CA LEU A 83 -5.95 6.97 -3.80
C LEU A 83 -6.87 5.92 -4.45
N TYR A 84 -6.31 5.05 -5.29
CA TYR A 84 -7.03 3.94 -5.91
C TYR A 84 -7.13 2.73 -4.97
N GLY A 85 -8.33 2.16 -4.82
CA GLY A 85 -8.51 0.92 -4.05
C GLY A 85 -7.72 -0.24 -4.65
N THR A 86 -7.36 -1.22 -3.80
CA THR A 86 -6.56 -2.44 -4.02
C THR A 86 -6.82 -3.24 -5.31
N SER A 87 -7.89 -2.96 -6.05
CA SER A 87 -8.28 -3.73 -7.23
C SER A 87 -7.57 -3.35 -8.53
N GLY A 88 -6.51 -2.52 -8.53
CA GLY A 88 -5.68 -2.23 -9.72
C GLY A 88 -6.45 -1.67 -10.93
N LYS A 89 -7.73 -1.35 -10.75
CA LYS A 89 -8.63 -0.85 -11.77
C LYS A 89 -8.57 0.65 -11.66
N VAL A 90 -8.20 1.33 -12.73
CA VAL A 90 -8.27 2.79 -12.86
C VAL A 90 -9.73 3.18 -12.68
N VAL A 91 -10.15 3.48 -11.45
CA VAL A 91 -11.55 3.82 -11.17
C VAL A 91 -11.70 5.34 -11.29
N ASN A 92 -12.16 5.72 -12.48
CA ASN A 92 -12.92 6.92 -12.80
C ASN A 92 -12.23 8.29 -12.60
N LYS A 93 -12.38 9.17 -13.60
CA LYS A 93 -12.11 10.63 -13.52
C LYS A 93 -12.56 11.29 -12.20
N SER A 94 -13.56 10.71 -11.52
CA SER A 94 -14.08 11.17 -10.24
C SER A 94 -13.10 11.08 -9.08
N SER A 95 -12.18 10.11 -9.05
CA SER A 95 -11.19 9.98 -7.97
C SER A 95 -10.09 11.04 -8.06
N VAL A 96 -9.65 11.38 -9.27
CA VAL A 96 -8.72 12.49 -9.52
C VAL A 96 -9.36 13.83 -9.19
N ALA A 97 -10.63 14.04 -9.58
CA ALA A 97 -11.37 15.25 -9.23
C ALA A 97 -11.61 15.38 -7.71
N ALA A 98 -11.89 14.27 -7.02
CA ALA A 98 -12.00 14.24 -5.57
C ALA A 98 -10.64 14.54 -4.91
N ALA A 99 -9.54 14.05 -5.47
CA ALA A 99 -8.20 14.34 -4.95
C ALA A 99 -7.82 15.82 -5.12
N ALA A 100 -8.25 16.46 -6.22
CA ALA A 100 -7.97 17.88 -6.48
C ALA A 100 -8.75 18.84 -5.56
N THR A 101 -9.89 18.41 -5.02
CA THR A 101 -10.75 19.22 -4.13
C THR A 101 -10.59 18.88 -2.65
N ALA A 102 -9.79 17.87 -2.33
CA ALA A 102 -9.50 17.48 -0.96
C ALA A 102 -8.38 18.34 -0.36
N THR A 103 -8.39 18.41 0.97
CA THR A 103 -7.34 19.05 1.77
C THR A 103 -6.38 18.00 2.29
N TYR A 104 -5.09 18.36 2.35
CA TYR A 104 -4.03 17.47 2.80
C TYR A 104 -3.22 18.12 3.90
N ARG A 105 -2.57 17.31 4.72
CA ARG A 105 -1.56 17.77 5.68
C ARG A 105 -0.46 16.73 5.78
N THR A 106 0.71 17.17 6.17
CA THR A 106 1.76 16.28 6.66
C THR A 106 1.73 16.26 8.18
N ILE A 107 1.87 15.07 8.74
CA ILE A 107 2.02 14.88 10.18
C ILE A 107 3.38 14.25 10.39
N SER A 108 4.16 14.78 11.30
CA SER A 108 5.51 14.30 11.59
C SER A 108 5.66 13.95 13.05
N THR A 109 6.37 12.86 13.31
CA THR A 109 6.77 12.45 14.66
C THR A 109 8.24 12.08 14.65
N SER A 110 8.97 12.54 15.65
CA SER A 110 10.40 12.26 15.78
C SER A 110 10.60 10.97 16.57
N VAL A 111 11.33 10.02 16.01
CA VAL A 111 11.70 8.78 16.68
C VAL A 111 13.12 8.92 17.19
N SER A 112 13.31 8.89 18.51
CA SER A 112 14.64 8.88 19.09
C SER A 112 15.20 7.46 19.09
N VAL A 113 16.12 7.17 18.17
CA VAL A 113 16.80 5.86 18.10
C VAL A 113 18.05 5.89 18.97
N THR A 114 18.84 6.97 18.88
CA THR A 114 19.96 7.26 19.78
C THR A 114 19.91 8.73 20.19
N SER A 115 20.81 9.16 21.08
CA SER A 115 20.95 10.59 21.44
C SER A 115 21.30 11.47 20.24
N THR A 116 21.94 10.90 19.21
CA THR A 116 22.42 11.62 18.02
C THR A 116 21.62 11.33 16.75
N TYR A 117 20.87 10.23 16.68
CA TYR A 117 20.05 9.86 15.52
C TYR A 117 18.57 9.86 15.89
N LYS A 118 17.86 10.83 15.33
CA LYS A 118 16.44 11.11 15.59
C LYS A 118 15.68 11.28 14.27
N PRO A 119 15.50 10.21 13.50
CA PRO A 119 14.74 10.28 12.26
C PRO A 119 13.29 10.69 12.53
N GLN A 120 12.64 11.25 11.51
CA GLN A 120 11.24 11.68 11.58
C GLN A 120 10.37 10.77 10.72
N ILE A 121 9.34 10.18 11.30
CA ILE A 121 8.28 9.54 10.52
C ILE A 121 7.36 10.64 10.04
N ARG A 122 7.13 10.68 8.73
CA ARG A 122 6.22 11.62 8.07
C ARG A 122 5.06 10.87 7.44
N TYR A 123 3.86 11.30 7.80
CA TYR A 123 2.59 10.81 7.29
C TYR A 123 2.02 11.85 6.33
N TYR A 124 1.73 11.45 5.10
CA TYR A 124 1.08 12.28 4.10
C TYR A 124 -0.40 11.92 4.09
N CYS A 125 -1.22 12.84 4.58
CA CYS A 125 -2.60 12.56 4.95
C CYS A 125 -3.59 13.38 4.13
N GLN A 126 -4.65 12.73 3.67
CA GLN A 126 -5.89 13.40 3.32
C GLN A 126 -6.67 13.72 4.59
N THR A 127 -7.11 14.96 4.73
CA THR A 127 -7.73 15.50 5.95
C THR A 127 -9.15 16.00 5.68
N ASP A 128 -9.91 16.22 6.74
CA ASP A 128 -11.19 16.92 6.70
C ASP A 128 -11.07 18.23 7.49
N GLU A 129 -11.15 19.35 6.77
CA GLU A 129 -10.99 20.71 7.27
C GLU A 129 -12.34 21.45 7.23
N ARG A 130 -13.34 20.95 7.95
CA ARG A 130 -14.67 21.59 7.98
C ARG A 130 -14.65 22.81 8.89
N GLY A 131 -14.89 24.00 8.33
CA GLY A 131 -14.95 25.25 9.09
C GLY A 131 -13.57 25.83 9.45
N GLY A 132 -12.52 25.44 8.73
CA GLY A 132 -11.17 26.02 8.87
C GLY A 132 -10.29 25.38 9.96
N SER A 133 -10.75 24.32 10.61
CA SER A 133 -9.98 23.57 11.61
C SER A 133 -9.75 22.13 11.19
N PHE A 134 -8.59 21.59 11.55
CA PHE A 134 -8.28 20.17 11.42
C PHE A 134 -9.26 19.37 12.28
N ARG A 135 -10.00 18.45 11.65
CA ARG A 135 -11.02 17.64 12.35
C ARG A 135 -10.68 16.16 12.38
N ALA A 136 -10.21 15.63 11.26
CA ALA A 136 -9.94 14.21 11.12
C ALA A 136 -8.97 13.91 9.98
N ILE A 137 -8.23 12.81 10.13
CA ILE A 137 -7.51 12.17 9.04
C ILE A 137 -8.50 11.25 8.31
N LYS A 138 -8.77 11.53 7.04
CA LYS A 138 -9.62 10.68 6.19
C LYS A 138 -8.87 9.45 5.70
N LYS A 139 -7.63 9.65 5.27
CA LYS A 139 -6.79 8.60 4.68
C LYS A 139 -5.33 8.96 4.83
N ILE A 140 -4.51 7.96 5.16
CA ILE A 140 -3.06 8.05 5.05
C ILE A 140 -2.70 7.58 3.64
N LEU A 141 -2.13 8.48 2.83
CA LEU A 141 -1.73 8.17 1.46
C LEU A 141 -0.38 7.47 1.45
N LYS A 142 0.54 7.95 2.27
CA LYS A 142 1.90 7.45 2.33
C LYS A 142 2.48 7.69 3.71
N VAL A 143 3.37 6.80 4.11
CA VAL A 143 4.21 6.95 5.30
C VAL A 143 5.65 6.83 4.84
N SER A 144 6.50 7.75 5.28
CA SER A 144 7.94 7.70 4.99
C SER A 144 8.76 8.01 6.22
N LEU A 145 9.90 7.33 6.35
CA LEU A 145 10.90 7.67 7.34
C LEU A 145 11.89 8.66 6.73
N ASN A 146 11.85 9.91 7.17
CA ASN A 146 12.87 10.90 6.85
C ASN A 146 14.07 10.69 7.79
N ARG A 147 15.19 10.26 7.21
CA ARG A 147 16.44 9.95 7.94
C ARG A 147 17.46 11.10 7.90
N SER A 148 17.10 12.26 7.34
CA SER A 148 18.01 13.38 7.13
C SER A 148 18.69 13.88 8.42
N TYR A 149 18.06 13.71 9.58
CA TYR A 149 18.68 14.03 10.87
C TYR A 149 19.77 13.02 11.23
N ASN A 150 21.02 13.36 10.91
CA ASN A 150 22.22 12.56 11.21
C ASN A 150 22.18 11.11 10.68
N GLY A 151 21.29 10.80 9.74
CA GLY A 151 21.35 9.57 8.96
C GLY A 151 22.50 9.66 7.97
N LYS A 152 23.50 8.79 8.16
CA LYS A 152 24.51 8.51 7.13
C LYS A 152 23.94 7.59 6.07
#